data_AF-A0A9X1Z945-F1
#
_entry.id   AF-A0A9X1Z945-F1
#
_cell.length_a   1.000
_cell.length_b   1.000
_cell.length_c   1.000
_cell.angle_alpha   90.00
_cell.angle_beta   90.00
_cell.angle_gamma   90.00
#
_symmetry.space_group_name_H-M   'P 1'
#
loop_
_entity.id
_entity.type
_entity.pdbx_description
1 polymer ?
#
loop_
_entity_poly.entity_id
_entity_poly.type
_entity_poly.pdbx_seq_one_letter_code
_entity_poly.pdbx_strand_id
1 'polypeptide(L)'
;MTEFINRRGSFNYTNFVKYISETLTAGQVIHPRCVRETRSFGNTDTIEKTEKSLRMAFDLHLGSANPDFKRKRSQHGGYEYLRL
;
A
#
# COMPACT_ATOMS: atom_id res chain seq x y z
N MET A 1 5.28 -7.59 -20.50
CA MET A 1 5.56 -7.22 -19.09
C MET A 1 6.13 -5.82 -19.10
N THR A 2 5.46 -4.88 -18.44
CA THR A 2 5.93 -3.49 -18.37
C THR A 2 7.02 -3.40 -17.31
N GLU A 3 8.26 -3.13 -17.73
CA GLU A 3 9.40 -3.00 -16.85
C GLU A 3 9.25 -1.74 -15.96
N PHE A 4 9.34 -1.89 -14.63
CA PHE A 4 9.37 -0.75 -13.71
C PHE A 4 10.75 -0.10 -13.78
N ILE A 5 10.94 0.81 -14.75
CA ILE A 5 12.22 1.52 -14.91
C ILE A 5 12.36 2.57 -13.81
N ASN A 6 13.23 2.31 -12.83
CA ASN A 6 13.69 3.30 -11.85
C ASN A 6 14.60 4.33 -12.54
N ARG A 7 14.01 5.36 -13.16
CA ARG A 7 14.77 6.52 -13.70
C ARG A 7 14.86 7.62 -12.64
N ARG A 8 15.93 7.66 -11.83
CA ARG A 8 16.36 8.83 -11.01
C ARG A 8 15.22 9.72 -10.43
N GLY A 9 14.12 9.11 -10.01
CA GLY A 9 12.84 9.80 -9.83
C GLY A 9 12.01 9.07 -8.79
N SER A 10 11.18 9.83 -8.09
CA SER A 10 10.31 9.35 -7.02
C SER A 10 9.52 8.12 -7.46
N PHE A 11 9.53 7.06 -6.63
CA PHE A 11 8.72 5.87 -6.86
C PHE A 11 7.23 6.21 -6.85
N ASN A 12 6.49 5.79 -7.89
CA ASN A 12 5.07 6.06 -8.03
C ASN A 12 4.24 4.94 -7.36
N TYR A 13 3.98 5.11 -6.05
CA TYR A 13 3.20 4.16 -5.25
C TYR A 13 1.77 3.94 -5.76
N THR A 14 1.13 4.98 -6.30
CA THR A 14 -0.22 4.94 -6.88
C THR A 14 -0.30 3.93 -8.03
N ASN A 15 0.57 4.06 -9.03
CA ASN A 15 0.59 3.15 -10.18
C ASN A 15 1.01 1.73 -9.77
N PHE A 16 1.92 1.61 -8.81
CA PHE A 16 2.34 0.32 -8.28
C PHE A 16 1.19 -0.44 -7.58
N VAL A 17 0.45 0.23 -6.70
CA VAL A 17 -0.70 -0.38 -6.01
C VAL A 17 -1.78 -0.78 -7.01
N LYS A 18 -2.06 0.07 -8.01
CA LYS A 18 -2.99 -0.26 -9.09
C LYS A 18 -2.56 -1.51 -9.85
N TYR A 19 -1.30 -1.59 -10.27
CA TYR A 19 -0.76 -2.76 -10.94
C TYR A 19 -0.92 -4.03 -10.09
N ILE A 20 -0.53 -4.00 -8.80
CA ILE A 20 -0.70 -5.15 -7.92
C ILE A 20 -2.18 -5.55 -7.83
N SER A 21 -3.08 -4.58 -7.66
CA SER A 21 -4.51 -4.84 -7.50
C SER A 21 -5.14 -5.57 -8.70
N GLU A 22 -4.65 -5.30 -9.91
CA GLU A 22 -5.10 -5.94 -11.15
C GLU A 22 -4.55 -7.36 -11.31
N THR A 23 -3.48 -7.71 -10.58
CA THR A 23 -2.83 -9.03 -10.66
C THR A 23 -3.26 -10.02 -9.58
N LEU A 24 -4.03 -9.55 -8.58
CA LEU A 24 -4.50 -10.39 -7.49
C LEU A 24 -5.73 -11.20 -7.87
N THR A 25 -5.76 -12.45 -7.42
CA THR A 25 -6.95 -13.28 -7.49
C THR A 25 -7.86 -13.06 -6.27
N ALA A 26 -9.15 -13.34 -6.45
CA ALA A 26 -10.11 -13.36 -5.36
C ALA A 26 -9.62 -14.28 -4.22
N GLY A 27 -9.74 -13.80 -2.97
CA GLY A 27 -9.24 -14.50 -1.79
C GLY A 27 -7.80 -14.15 -1.39
N GLN A 28 -7.03 -13.45 -2.24
CA GLN A 28 -5.66 -13.05 -1.90
C GLN A 28 -5.64 -11.80 -1.02
N VAL A 29 -4.75 -11.83 -0.03
CA VAL A 29 -4.52 -10.73 0.92
C VAL A 29 -3.21 -10.03 0.58
N ILE A 30 -3.24 -8.70 0.57
CA ILE A 30 -2.03 -7.89 0.54
C ILE A 30 -1.72 -7.45 1.98
N HIS A 31 -0.47 -7.62 2.40
CA HIS A 31 0.03 -7.26 3.73
C HIS A 31 0.97 -6.03 3.77
N PRO A 32 0.65 -4.85 3.20
CA PRO A 32 1.30 -3.64 3.65
C PRO A 32 0.64 -3.27 4.97
N ARG A 33 1.31 -3.53 6.09
CA ARG A 33 0.77 -3.12 7.37
C ARG A 33 0.78 -1.60 7.40
N CYS A 34 -0.40 -0.99 7.43
CA CYS A 34 -0.54 0.43 7.73
C CYS A 34 -0.26 0.67 9.23
N VAL A 35 0.94 0.36 9.72
CA VAL A 35 1.35 0.63 11.10
C VAL A 35 1.72 2.11 11.19
N ARG A 36 1.24 2.80 12.22
CA ARG A 36 1.67 4.17 12.54
C ARG A 36 2.64 4.08 13.71
N GLU A 37 3.86 3.64 13.45
CA GLU A 37 4.95 3.84 14.41
C GLU A 37 5.48 5.26 14.24
N THR A 38 5.49 6.04 15.32
CA THR A 38 6.09 7.38 15.30
C THR A 38 7.55 7.17 15.68
N ARG A 39 8.45 7.14 14.69
CA ARG A 39 9.89 6.93 14.96
C ARG A 39 10.53 8.24 15.43
N SER A 40 11.67 8.13 16.10
CA SER A 40 12.41 9.25 16.68
C SER A 40 12.82 10.34 15.66
N PHE A 41 12.92 9.99 14.38
CA PHE A 41 13.22 10.93 13.28
C PHE A 41 11.97 11.40 12.50
N GLY A 42 10.78 10.85 12.80
CA GLY A 42 9.50 11.22 12.22
C GLY A 42 9.53 11.47 10.71
N ASN A 43 8.99 12.61 10.29
CA ASN A 43 8.91 13.03 8.87
C ASN A 43 10.27 13.32 8.22
N THR A 44 11.41 13.22 8.91
CA THR A 44 12.73 13.39 8.27
C THR A 44 13.30 12.08 7.75
N ASP A 45 12.83 10.94 8.27
CA ASP A 45 13.21 9.61 7.80
C ASP A 45 12.61 9.35 6.40
N THR A 46 13.47 9.01 5.45
CA THR A 46 13.07 8.67 4.08
C THR A 46 12.25 7.38 4.04
N ILE A 47 12.51 6.43 4.94
CA ILE A 47 11.74 5.18 5.06
C ILE A 47 10.33 5.50 5.52
N GLU A 48 10.16 6.32 6.56
CA GLU A 48 8.84 6.68 7.09
C GLU A 48 8.00 7.44 6.05
N LYS A 49 8.63 8.34 5.29
CA LYS A 49 8.00 9.04 4.14
C LYS A 49 7.51 8.05 3.09
N THR A 50 8.37 7.11 2.69
CA THR A 50 8.06 6.06 1.71
C THR A 50 6.90 5.18 2.20
N GLU A 51 6.93 4.72 3.44
CA GLU A 51 5.86 3.91 4.02
C GLU A 51 4.55 4.70 4.05
N LYS A 52 4.57 5.98 4.45
CA LYS A 52 3.38 6.83 4.45
C LYS A 52 2.78 6.99 3.06
N SER A 53 3.61 7.26 2.04
CA SER A 53 3.14 7.37 0.65
C SER A 53 2.54 6.06 0.14
N LEU A 54 3.13 4.91 0.48
CA LEU A 54 2.58 3.60 0.15
C LEU A 54 1.21 3.37 0.83
N ARG A 55 1.08 3.67 2.12
CA ARG A 55 -0.20 3.57 2.85
C ARG A 55 -1.30 4.42 2.22
N MET A 56 -0.98 5.66 1.87
CA MET A 56 -1.93 6.56 1.21
C MET A 56 -2.40 6.02 -0.14
N ALA A 57 -1.50 5.41 -0.93
CA ALA A 57 -1.86 4.79 -2.20
C ALA A 57 -2.79 3.58 -2.00
N PHE A 58 -2.54 2.74 -0.99
CA PHE A 58 -3.44 1.62 -0.64
C PHE A 58 -4.82 2.10 -0.21
N ASP A 59 -4.90 3.10 0.68
CA ASP A 59 -6.18 3.65 1.11
C ASP A 59 -6.93 4.33 -0.04
N LEU A 60 -6.23 4.99 -0.97
CA LEU A 60 -6.84 5.62 -2.14
C LEU A 60 -7.43 4.60 -3.12
N HIS A 61 -6.72 3.51 -3.41
CA HIS A 61 -7.11 2.56 -4.46
C HIS A 61 -7.92 1.36 -3.97
N LEU A 62 -7.58 0.84 -2.78
CA LEU A 62 -8.15 -0.39 -2.23
C LEU A 62 -8.92 -0.13 -0.94
N GLY A 63 -9.01 1.12 -0.50
CA GLY A 63 -9.79 1.51 0.67
C GLY A 63 -11.23 1.02 0.58
N SER A 64 -11.98 1.22 1.66
CA SER A 64 -13.34 0.70 1.84
C SER A 64 -14.37 1.14 0.78
N ALA A 65 -14.01 2.05 -0.14
CA ALA A 65 -14.85 2.47 -1.25
C ALA A 65 -14.72 1.57 -2.50
N ASN A 66 -13.71 0.71 -2.59
CA ASN A 66 -13.55 -0.20 -3.73
C ASN A 66 -14.36 -1.49 -3.48
N PRO A 67 -15.43 -1.76 -4.26
CA PRO A 67 -16.32 -2.90 -4.02
C PRO A 67 -15.63 -4.25 -4.16
N ASP A 68 -14.51 -4.31 -4.88
CA ASP A 68 -13.78 -5.55 -5.08
C ASP A 68 -12.80 -5.89 -3.96
N PHE A 69 -12.60 -4.97 -3.02
CA PHE A 69 -11.64 -5.14 -1.92
C PHE A 69 -12.32 -4.92 -0.58
N LYS A 70 -12.03 -5.81 0.37
CA LYS A 70 -12.45 -5.69 1.76
C LYS A 70 -11.27 -5.34 2.65
N ARG A 71 -11.42 -4.24 3.40
CA ARG A 71 -10.45 -3.85 4.43
C ARG A 71 -10.71 -4.59 5.74
N LYS A 72 -9.66 -5.15 6.34
CA LYS A 72 -9.69 -5.85 7.64
C LYS A 72 -8.58 -5.32 8.56
N ARG A 73 -8.80 -5.30 9.88
CA ARG A 73 -7.73 -5.02 10.86
C ARG A 73 -6.74 -6.18 10.91
N SER A 74 -5.44 -5.90 10.76
CA SER A 74 -4.38 -6.92 10.91
C SER A 74 -4.16 -7.27 12.38
N GLN A 75 -3.76 -8.51 12.66
CA GLN A 75 -3.35 -8.96 14.00
C GLN A 75 -2.07 -8.25 14.49
N HIS A 76 -1.23 -7.77 13.58
CA HIS A 76 0.02 -7.07 13.90
C HIS A 76 -0.15 -5.53 13.93
N GLY A 77 -1.38 -5.03 13.95
CA GLY A 77 -1.69 -3.60 13.84
C GLY A 77 -1.77 -3.11 12.40
N GLY A 78 -2.51 -2.02 12.19
CA GLY A 78 -2.82 -1.49 10.85
C GLY A 78 -3.97 -2.23 10.15
N TYR A 79 -3.99 -2.19 8.82
CA TYR A 79 -5.03 -2.79 7.98
C TYR A 79 -4.44 -3.69 6.89
N GLU A 80 -5.24 -4.67 6.47
CA GLU A 80 -5.00 -5.57 5.34
C GLU A 80 -6.14 -5.42 4.33
N TYR A 81 -5.83 -5.70 3.05
CA TYR A 81 -6.76 -5.59 1.94
C TYR A 81 -6.91 -6.96 1.29
N LEU A 82 -8.14 -7.48 1.31
CA LEU A 82 -8.52 -8.77 0.74
C LEU A 82 -9.30 -8.54 -0.55
N ARG A 83 -8.84 -9.11 -1.67
CA ARG A 83 -9.65 -9.15 -2.90
C ARG A 83 -10.83 -10.10 -2.70
N LEU A 84 -12.05 -9.64 -2.99
CA LEU A 84 -13.28 -10.44 -2.93
C LEU A 84 -13.42 -11.35 -4.15
#